data_AF-A0A1H8F5Y0-F1
#
_entry.id   AF-A0A1H8F5Y0-F1
#
_cell.length_a   1.000
_cell.length_b   1.000
_cell.length_c   1.000
_cell.angle_alpha   90.00
_cell.angle_beta   90.00
_cell.angle_gamma   90.00
#
_symmetry.space_group_name_H-M   'P 1'
#
loop_
_entity.id
_entity.type
_entity.pdbx_description
1 polymer ?
#
loop_
_entity_poly.entity_id
_entity_poly.type
_entity_poly.pdbx_seq_one_letter_code
_entity_poly.pdbx_strand_id
1 'polypeptide(L)'
;MSRKRGSGLETLMRLRRHRVQEIGRELVDLDAAIRRHESDKRALAETRFERADQDLPEAARFTADFVRHAGELLRAQEAEIEKLEETTREAQAQLRDAFIDLKRIELTHKAQQARERRQRDRRETQVIEEQTLMRWGRDD
;
A
#
# COMPACT_ATOMS: atom_id res chain seq x y z
N MET A 1 -23.37 -24.80 7.45
CA MET A 1 -22.88 -23.41 7.66
C MET A 1 -21.50 -23.10 7.07
N SER A 2 -20.57 -24.06 6.86
CA SER A 2 -19.17 -23.72 6.50
C SER A 2 -18.99 -23.14 5.09
N ARG A 3 -19.73 -23.63 4.06
CA ARG A 3 -19.69 -23.09 2.69
C ARG A 3 -19.99 -21.59 2.60
N LYS A 4 -21.02 -21.10 3.33
CA LYS A 4 -21.36 -19.66 3.36
C LYS A 4 -20.26 -18.83 4.02
N ARG A 5 -19.58 -19.35 5.04
CA ARG A 5 -18.43 -18.68 5.69
C ARG A 5 -17.17 -18.64 4.80
N GLY A 6 -16.88 -19.71 4.06
CA GLY A 6 -15.76 -19.75 3.10
C GLY A 6 -15.92 -18.71 1.98
N SER A 7 -17.11 -18.63 1.40
CA SER A 7 -17.47 -17.62 0.38
C SER A 7 -17.39 -16.18 0.91
N GLY A 8 -17.78 -15.95 2.16
CA GLY A 8 -17.65 -14.64 2.81
C GLY A 8 -16.20 -14.21 3.03
N LEU A 9 -15.34 -15.12 3.50
CA LEU A 9 -13.91 -14.83 3.68
C LEU A 9 -13.21 -14.53 2.36
N GLU A 10 -13.55 -15.25 1.28
CA GLU A 10 -12.98 -15.01 -0.04
C GLU A 10 -13.34 -13.65 -0.61
N THR A 11 -14.58 -13.22 -0.40
CA THR A 11 -15.05 -11.87 -0.76
C THR A 11 -14.29 -10.81 0.05
N LEU A 12 -14.12 -11.01 1.36
CA LEU A 12 -13.36 -10.10 2.22
C LEU A 12 -11.88 -10.02 1.81
N MET A 13 -11.23 -11.13 1.47
CA MET A 13 -9.85 -11.14 0.97
C MET A 13 -9.73 -10.31 -0.32
N ARG A 14 -10.67 -10.47 -1.25
CA ARG A 14 -10.67 -9.72 -2.51
C ARG A 14 -10.80 -8.22 -2.26
N LEU A 15 -11.74 -7.82 -1.40
CA LEU A 15 -11.93 -6.43 -1.02
C LEU A 15 -10.68 -5.84 -0.36
N ARG A 16 -10.06 -6.57 0.58
CA ARG A 16 -8.84 -6.10 1.27
C ARG A 16 -7.63 -6.03 0.34
N ARG A 17 -7.50 -6.97 -0.60
CA ARG A 17 -6.46 -6.91 -1.63
C ARG A 17 -6.63 -5.68 -2.53
N HIS A 18 -7.87 -5.36 -2.90
CA HIS A 18 -8.15 -4.13 -3.65
C HIS A 18 -7.74 -2.89 -2.86
N ARG A 19 -8.08 -2.81 -1.57
CA ARG A 19 -7.69 -1.67 -0.72
C ARG A 19 -6.17 -1.50 -0.62
N VAL A 20 -5.42 -2.59 -0.48
CA VAL A 20 -3.94 -2.56 -0.49
C VAL A 20 -3.41 -2.04 -1.83
N GLN A 21 -4.02 -2.44 -2.95
CA GLN A 21 -3.62 -1.96 -4.28
C GLN A 21 -3.96 -0.49 -4.49
N GLU A 22 -5.11 -0.01 -4.01
CA GLU A 22 -5.49 1.41 -4.06
C GLU A 22 -4.48 2.28 -3.33
N ILE A 23 -4.20 1.98 -2.05
CA ILE A 23 -3.23 2.74 -1.26
C ILE A 23 -1.83 2.66 -1.88
N GLY A 24 -1.47 1.51 -2.46
CA GLY A 24 -0.22 1.36 -3.19
C GLY A 24 -0.10 2.28 -4.40
N ARG A 25 -1.19 2.53 -5.13
CA ARG A 25 -1.21 3.49 -6.24
C ARG A 25 -1.10 4.92 -5.75
N GLU A 26 -1.85 5.26 -4.69
CA GLU A 26 -1.80 6.57 -4.06
C GLU A 26 -0.37 6.93 -3.61
N LEU A 27 0.36 5.98 -3.02
CA LEU A 27 1.76 6.18 -2.66
C LEU A 27 2.69 6.43 -3.85
N VAL A 28 2.43 5.79 -5.00
CA VAL A 28 3.19 6.04 -6.23
C VAL A 28 2.92 7.46 -6.74
N ASP A 29 1.67 7.91 -6.69
CA ASP A 29 1.29 9.26 -7.11
C ASP A 29 1.89 10.33 -6.18
N LEU A 30 1.90 10.08 -4.86
CA LEU A 30 2.54 10.96 -3.86
C LEU A 30 4.05 11.07 -4.07
N ASP A 31 4.75 9.93 -4.27
CA ASP A 31 6.20 9.94 -4.55
C ASP A 31 6.51 10.67 -5.87
N ALA A 32 5.67 10.50 -6.90
CA ALA A 32 5.80 11.24 -8.14
C ALA A 32 5.59 12.75 -7.94
N ALA A 33 4.66 13.17 -7.09
CA ALA A 33 4.44 14.57 -6.74
C ALA A 33 5.65 15.15 -6.00
N ILE A 34 6.15 14.47 -4.96
CA ILE A 34 7.34 14.89 -4.20
C ILE A 34 8.53 15.11 -5.14
N ARG A 35 8.82 14.16 -6.03
CA ARG A 35 9.92 14.27 -6.99
C ARG A 35 9.78 15.46 -7.93
N ARG A 36 8.55 15.83 -8.33
CA ARG A 36 8.31 17.04 -9.14
C ARG A 36 8.66 18.30 -8.35
N HIS A 37 8.15 18.42 -7.12
CA HIS A 37 8.46 19.55 -6.25
C HIS A 37 9.96 19.65 -5.92
N GLU A 38 10.65 18.52 -5.71
CA GLU A 38 12.11 18.49 -5.54
C GLU A 38 12.87 18.91 -6.80
N SER A 39 12.38 18.55 -7.98
CA SER A 39 12.95 18.97 -9.25
C SER A 39 12.79 20.48 -9.46
N ASP A 40 11.58 21.00 -9.22
CA ASP A 40 11.28 22.43 -9.32
C ASP A 40 12.10 23.24 -8.31
N LYS A 41 12.23 22.74 -7.08
CA LYS A 41 13.10 23.33 -6.05
C LYS A 41 14.56 23.41 -6.51
N ARG A 42 15.08 22.34 -7.12
CA ARG A 42 16.46 22.31 -7.64
C ARG A 42 16.66 23.31 -8.77
N ALA A 43 15.77 23.33 -9.76
CA ALA A 43 15.82 24.28 -10.88
C ALA A 43 15.74 25.74 -10.40
N LEU A 44 14.87 26.01 -9.41
CA LEU A 44 14.75 27.34 -8.82
C LEU A 44 15.99 27.75 -8.01
N ALA A 45 16.62 26.82 -7.32
CA ALA A 45 17.87 27.08 -6.58
C ALA A 45 19.03 27.38 -7.54
N GLU A 46 19.13 26.65 -8.64
CA GLU A 46 20.15 26.86 -9.69
C GLU A 46 19.99 28.22 -10.37
N THR A 47 18.78 28.55 -10.83
CA THR A 47 18.49 29.87 -11.43
C THR A 47 18.70 31.03 -10.44
N ARG A 48 18.44 30.81 -9.14
CA ARG A 48 18.76 31.77 -8.07
C ARG A 48 20.26 31.99 -7.95
N PHE A 49 21.05 30.93 -7.99
CA PHE A 49 22.51 31.00 -7.90
C PHE A 49 23.11 31.71 -9.12
N GLU A 50 22.73 31.31 -10.33
CA GLU A 50 23.21 31.90 -11.59
C GLU A 50 22.94 33.41 -11.69
N ARG A 51 21.77 33.87 -11.24
CA ARG A 51 21.42 35.30 -11.28
C ARG A 51 22.02 36.10 -10.14
N ALA A 52 22.29 35.48 -9.00
CA ALA A 52 22.97 36.15 -7.89
C ALA A 52 24.46 36.41 -8.19
N ASP A 53 25.07 35.59 -9.04
CA ASP A 53 26.48 35.69 -9.46
C ASP A 53 26.73 36.76 -10.54
N GLN A 54 25.67 37.38 -11.09
CA GLN A 54 25.79 38.44 -12.11
C GLN A 54 26.10 39.80 -11.47
N ASP A 55 27.38 40.17 -11.46
CA ASP A 55 27.91 41.46 -10.98
C ASP A 55 27.62 42.64 -11.94
N LEU A 56 26.35 42.98 -12.12
CA LEU A 56 25.94 44.20 -12.83
C LEU A 56 25.40 45.24 -11.83
N PRO A 57 26.12 46.35 -11.58
CA PRO A 57 25.72 47.38 -10.61
C PRO A 57 24.35 48.00 -10.91
N GLU A 58 23.99 48.10 -12.19
CA GLU A 58 22.73 48.67 -12.69
C GLU A 58 21.52 47.75 -12.43
N ALA A 59 21.76 46.44 -12.24
CA ALA A 59 20.74 45.43 -12.00
C ALA A 59 20.57 45.07 -10.51
N ALA A 60 21.38 45.61 -9.60
CA ALA A 60 21.46 45.17 -8.20
C ALA A 60 20.11 45.13 -7.46
N ARG A 61 19.22 46.10 -7.68
CA ARG A 61 17.87 46.10 -7.08
C ARG A 61 16.99 44.98 -7.65
N PHE A 62 17.03 44.79 -8.97
CA PHE A 62 16.30 43.72 -9.65
C PHE A 62 16.80 42.34 -9.20
N THR A 63 18.12 42.16 -9.09
CA THR A 63 18.72 40.91 -8.58
C THR A 63 18.31 40.66 -7.13
N ALA A 64 18.29 41.69 -6.27
CA ALA A 64 17.86 41.55 -4.88
C ALA A 64 16.38 41.16 -4.74
N ASP A 65 15.49 41.76 -5.54
CA ASP A 65 14.06 41.42 -5.54
C ASP A 65 13.82 40.01 -6.10
N PHE A 66 14.54 39.63 -7.16
CA PHE A 66 14.50 38.28 -7.70
C PHE A 66 14.97 37.23 -6.67
N VAL A 67 16.11 37.46 -6.01
CA VAL A 67 16.64 36.55 -4.99
C VAL A 67 15.68 36.39 -3.81
N ARG A 68 15.02 37.48 -3.40
CA ARG A 68 13.99 37.45 -2.35
C ARG A 68 12.80 36.60 -2.78
N HIS A 69 12.26 36.86 -3.97
CA HIS A 69 11.12 36.13 -4.49
C HIS A 69 11.42 34.64 -4.73
N ALA A 70 12.59 34.33 -5.30
CA ALA A 70 13.05 32.94 -5.44
C ALA A 70 13.20 32.26 -4.06
N GLY A 71 13.65 33.00 -3.04
CA GLY A 71 13.69 32.52 -1.67
C GLY A 71 12.31 32.18 -1.08
N GLU A 72 11.30 33.02 -1.34
CA GLU A 72 9.91 32.78 -0.93
C GLU A 72 9.34 31.52 -1.61
N LEU A 73 9.55 31.41 -2.92
CA LEU A 73 9.12 30.25 -3.71
C LEU A 73 9.81 28.96 -3.26
N LEU A 74 11.11 28.98 -2.95
CA LEU A 74 11.82 27.82 -2.39
C LEU A 74 11.20 27.35 -1.07
N ARG A 75 10.90 28.28 -0.14
CA ARG A 75 10.24 27.94 1.12
C ARG A 75 8.84 27.37 0.91
N ALA A 76 8.09 27.89 -0.06
CA ALA A 76 6.78 27.37 -0.40
C ALA A 76 6.87 25.93 -0.93
N GLN A 77 7.87 25.64 -1.78
CA GLN A 77 8.15 24.29 -2.27
C GLN A 77 8.55 23.34 -1.14
N GLU A 78 9.40 23.78 -0.21
CA GLU A 78 9.79 22.99 0.96
C GLU A 78 8.60 22.65 1.85
N ALA A 79 7.73 23.62 2.13
CA ALA A 79 6.52 23.40 2.91
C ALA A 79 5.55 22.42 2.23
N GLU A 80 5.46 22.45 0.89
CA GLU A 80 4.60 21.51 0.16
C GLU A 80 5.17 20.10 0.14
N ILE A 81 6.50 19.95 -0.01
CA ILE A 81 7.18 18.66 0.14
C ILE A 81 6.93 18.08 1.53
N GLU A 82 7.07 18.88 2.59
CA GLU A 82 6.85 18.42 3.97
C GLU A 82 5.42 17.87 4.18
N LYS A 83 4.40 18.56 3.65
CA LYS A 83 3.01 18.08 3.70
C LYS A 83 2.82 16.78 2.93
N LEU A 84 3.41 16.67 1.74
CA LEU A 84 3.34 15.45 0.93
C LEU A 84 4.05 14.29 1.63
N GLU A 85 5.17 14.53 2.31
CA GLU A 85 5.88 13.54 3.11
C GLU A 85 5.06 13.09 4.33
N GLU A 86 4.37 14.01 5.01
CA GLU A 86 3.42 13.67 6.08
C GLU A 86 2.28 12.79 5.56
N THR A 87 1.65 13.20 4.46
CA THR A 87 0.59 12.41 3.79
C THR A 87 1.11 11.03 3.37
N THR A 88 2.35 10.96 2.88
CA THR A 88 3.01 9.69 2.52
C THR A 88 3.20 8.79 3.73
N ARG A 89 3.63 9.34 4.88
CA ARG A 89 3.77 8.58 6.13
C ARG A 89 2.43 8.01 6.60
N GLU A 90 1.36 8.80 6.50
CA GLU A 90 0.01 8.34 6.82
C GLU A 90 -0.46 7.22 5.89
N ALA A 91 -0.30 7.40 4.57
CA ALA A 91 -0.65 6.38 3.57
C ALA A 91 0.16 5.09 3.74
N GLN A 92 1.45 5.19 4.11
CA GLN A 92 2.29 4.02 4.45
C GLN A 92 1.77 3.28 5.68
N ALA A 93 1.34 4.00 6.72
CA ALA A 93 0.72 3.39 7.90
C ALA A 93 -0.58 2.66 7.53
N GLN A 94 -1.45 3.30 6.74
CA GLN A 94 -2.68 2.69 6.24
C GLN A 94 -2.42 1.44 5.40
N LEU A 95 -1.39 1.47 4.53
CA LEU A 95 -1.00 0.32 3.71
C LEU A 95 -0.57 -0.86 4.59
N ARG A 96 0.27 -0.60 5.58
CA ARG A 96 0.75 -1.62 6.53
C ARG A 96 -0.42 -2.26 7.26
N ASP A 97 -1.34 -1.45 7.79
CA ASP A 97 -2.48 -1.94 8.55
C ASP A 97 -3.43 -2.76 7.66
N ALA A 98 -3.72 -2.29 6.45
CA ALA A 98 -4.51 -3.02 5.45
C ALA A 98 -3.86 -4.36 5.05
N PHE A 99 -2.52 -4.40 4.96
CA PHE A 99 -1.78 -5.60 4.66
C PHE A 99 -1.82 -6.61 5.81
N ILE A 100 -1.65 -6.16 7.05
CA ILE A 100 -1.77 -7.00 8.25
C ILE A 100 -3.17 -7.63 8.31
N ASP A 101 -4.21 -6.82 8.10
CA ASP A 101 -5.60 -7.29 8.06
C ASP A 101 -5.81 -8.33 6.96
N LEU A 102 -5.33 -8.07 5.75
CA LEU A 102 -5.40 -9.04 4.65
C LEU A 102 -4.74 -10.36 5.04
N LYS A 103 -3.53 -10.32 5.61
CA LYS A 103 -2.81 -11.54 6.03
C LYS A 103 -3.55 -12.30 7.11
N ARG A 104 -4.15 -11.60 8.08
CA ARG A 104 -4.98 -12.23 9.10
C ARG A 104 -6.17 -12.99 8.51
N ILE A 105 -6.84 -12.40 7.52
CA ILE A 105 -7.97 -13.04 6.83
C ILE A 105 -7.48 -14.24 6.00
N GLU A 106 -6.38 -14.09 5.26
CA GLU A 106 -5.77 -15.18 4.47
C GLU A 106 -5.40 -16.38 5.35
N LEU A 107 -4.80 -16.16 6.52
CA LEU A 107 -4.47 -17.21 7.48
C LEU A 107 -5.72 -17.90 8.03
N THR A 108 -6.74 -17.11 8.39
CA THR A 108 -8.02 -17.64 8.90
C THR A 108 -8.70 -18.52 7.84
N HIS A 109 -8.70 -18.06 6.60
CA HIS A 109 -9.26 -18.81 5.47
C HIS A 109 -8.51 -20.12 5.23
N LYS A 110 -7.18 -20.10 5.22
CA LYS A 110 -6.35 -21.33 5.10
C LYS A 110 -6.61 -22.32 6.24
N ALA A 111 -6.70 -21.84 7.47
CA ALA A 111 -6.99 -22.69 8.62
C ALA A 111 -8.39 -23.34 8.51
N GLN A 112 -9.39 -22.60 8.04
CA GLN A 112 -10.72 -23.16 7.78
C GLN A 112 -10.66 -24.24 6.68
N GLN A 113 -10.00 -23.98 5.56
CA GLN A 113 -9.86 -24.96 4.49
C GLN A 113 -9.17 -26.25 4.97
N ALA A 114 -8.12 -26.12 5.80
CA ALA A 114 -7.44 -27.27 6.39
C ALA A 114 -8.36 -28.08 7.31
N ARG A 115 -9.20 -27.42 8.12
CA ARG A 115 -10.20 -28.09 8.97
C ARG A 115 -11.25 -28.83 8.14
N GLU A 116 -11.74 -28.20 7.08
CA GLU A 116 -12.74 -28.79 6.17
C GLU A 116 -12.17 -29.99 5.40
N ARG A 117 -10.89 -29.94 5.00
CA ARG A 117 -10.18 -31.09 4.41
C ARG A 117 -10.11 -32.25 5.42
N ARG A 118 -9.57 -32.01 6.61
CA ARG A 118 -9.50 -33.04 7.67
C ARG A 118 -10.86 -33.65 8.01
N GLN A 119 -11.93 -32.85 8.01
CA GLN A 119 -13.28 -33.36 8.27
C GLN A 119 -13.79 -34.23 7.12
N ARG A 120 -13.48 -33.89 5.86
CA ARG A 120 -13.80 -34.75 4.70
C ARG A 120 -13.02 -36.05 4.76
N ASP A 121 -11.70 -35.98 4.95
CA ASP A 121 -10.84 -37.15 5.03
C ASP A 121 -11.34 -38.13 6.11
N ARG A 122 -11.69 -37.63 7.31
CA ARG A 122 -12.27 -38.46 8.38
C ARG A 122 -13.58 -39.14 7.99
N ARG A 123 -14.47 -38.44 7.29
CA ARG A 123 -15.74 -39.01 6.85
C ARG A 123 -15.54 -40.06 5.76
N GLU A 124 -14.62 -39.81 4.83
CA GLU A 124 -14.25 -40.77 3.80
C GLU A 124 -13.66 -42.04 4.43
N THR A 125 -12.77 -41.90 5.41
CA THR A 125 -12.24 -43.05 6.17
C THR A 125 -13.34 -43.81 6.88
N GLN A 126 -14.27 -43.15 7.58
CA GLN A 126 -15.40 -43.80 8.26
C GLN A 126 -16.28 -44.58 7.28
N VAL A 127 -16.60 -44.00 6.11
CA VAL A 127 -17.40 -44.68 5.09
C VAL A 127 -16.66 -45.91 4.55
N ILE A 128 -15.35 -45.83 4.34
CA ILE A 128 -14.53 -46.97 3.89
C ILE A 128 -14.51 -48.07 4.96
N GLU A 129 -14.33 -47.71 6.24
CA GLU A 129 -14.35 -48.66 7.37
C GLU A 129 -15.72 -49.37 7.46
N GLU A 130 -16.82 -48.62 7.42
CA GLU A 130 -18.18 -49.17 7.43
C GLU A 130 -18.44 -50.11 6.24
N GLN A 131 -18.03 -49.72 5.03
CA GLN A 131 -18.17 -50.55 3.83
C GLN A 131 -17.33 -51.83 3.90
N THR A 132 -16.14 -51.77 4.51
CA THR A 132 -15.27 -52.93 4.72
C THR A 132 -15.91 -53.92 5.69
N LEU A 133 -16.42 -53.41 6.82
CA LEU A 133 -17.11 -54.23 7.82
C LEU A 133 -18.38 -54.90 7.26
N MET A 134 -19.18 -54.18 6.47
CA MET A 134 -20.38 -54.75 5.82
C MET A 134 -20.06 -55.82 4.78
N ARG A 135 -18.89 -55.74 4.11
CA ARG A 135 -18.44 -56.79 3.19
C ARG A 135 -18.03 -58.04 3.96
N TRP A 136 -17.27 -57.91 5.04
CA TRP A 136 -16.84 -59.05 5.84
C TRP A 136 -17.99 -59.75 6.56
N GLY A 137 -18.97 -59.01 7.09
CA GLY A 137 -20.16 -59.61 7.71
C GLY A 137 -21.17 -60.26 6.75
N ARG A 138 -20.88 -60.31 5.43
CA ARG A 138 -21.67 -61.04 4.43
C ARG A 138 -21.03 -62.37 4.01
N ASP A 139 -19.78 -62.59 4.39
CA ASP A 139 -19.03 -63.81 4.06
C ASP A 139 -19.03 -64.83 5.23
N ASP A 140 -19.73 -64.52 6.34
CA ASP A 140 -20.16 -65.43 7.42
C ASP A 140 -21.66 -65.77 7.29
#